data_AF-A0A3N1PW51-F1
#
_entry.id   AF-A0A3N1PW51-F1
#
_cell.length_a   1.000
_cell.length_b   1.000
_cell.length_c   1.000
_cell.angle_alpha   90.00
_cell.angle_beta   90.00
_cell.angle_gamma   90.00
#
_symmetry.space_group_name_H-M   'P 1'
#
loop_
_entity.id
_entity.type
_entity.pdbx_description
1 polymer ?
#
loop_
_entity_poly.entity_id
_entity_poly.type
_entity_poly.pdbx_seq_one_letter_code
_entity_poly.pdbx_strand_id
1 'polypeptide(L)'
;MSTLIILTDLATTITTVTGRFILTFGGGSSALPLSSLPLLQQADLQKGSHGTLADAALSLRLVGAAPSLIHAVIVLAATIFLLFVLRGIRAATPFDRSVLRNWRRLSLTLLGGGALQGLVATAGWIYLGSRIGLLFGSGGVSDQDEHHFLGGNYTAIGLSGPTWPMSILVAGIVALALAAAFRQGALLEEQAEGIV
;
A
#
# COMPACT_ATOMS: atom_id res chain seq x y z
N MET A 1 -11.51 -11.19 -7.37
CA MET A 1 -10.93 -10.94 -6.04
C MET A 1 -10.04 -9.69 -6.03
N SER A 2 -9.13 -9.49 -6.98
CA SER A 2 -8.20 -8.35 -7.00
C SER A 2 -8.86 -6.97 -7.18
N THR A 3 -9.97 -6.87 -7.91
CA THR A 3 -10.73 -5.62 -8.09
C THR A 3 -11.40 -5.12 -6.81
N LEU A 4 -11.87 -6.06 -5.97
CA LEU A 4 -12.42 -5.75 -4.64
C LEU A 4 -11.35 -5.17 -3.73
N ILE A 5 -10.12 -5.70 -3.78
CA ILE A 5 -8.99 -5.21 -2.98
C ILE A 5 -8.65 -3.76 -3.35
N ILE A 6 -8.60 -3.42 -4.65
CA ILE A 6 -8.30 -2.06 -5.12
C ILE A 6 -9.38 -1.06 -4.68
N LEU A 7 -10.65 -1.42 -4.83
CA LEU A 7 -11.78 -0.58 -4.39
C LEU A 7 -11.75 -0.35 -2.88
N THR A 8 -11.39 -1.38 -2.12
CA THR A 8 -11.27 -1.29 -0.67
C THR A 8 -10.10 -0.40 -0.27
N ASP A 9 -8.96 -0.50 -0.95
CA ASP A 9 -7.76 0.31 -0.70
C ASP A 9 -7.91 1.79 -1.07
N LEU A 10 -8.64 2.08 -2.14
CA LEU A 10 -8.99 3.44 -2.54
C LEU A 10 -9.98 4.06 -1.55
N ALA A 11 -10.97 3.28 -1.12
CA ALA A 11 -11.92 3.70 -0.11
C ALA A 11 -11.22 3.97 1.23
N THR A 12 -10.39 3.05 1.73
CA THR A 12 -9.63 3.22 2.98
C THR A 12 -8.67 4.40 2.90
N THR A 13 -8.01 4.62 1.78
CA THR A 13 -7.15 5.78 1.56
C THR A 13 -7.93 7.09 1.73
N ILE A 14 -9.04 7.24 1.01
CA ILE A 14 -9.81 8.48 1.05
C ILE A 14 -10.41 8.68 2.44
N THR A 15 -10.94 7.62 3.08
CA THR A 15 -11.49 7.73 4.44
C THR A 15 -10.42 8.06 5.48
N THR A 16 -9.20 7.52 5.33
CA THR A 16 -8.09 7.76 6.26
C THR A 16 -7.54 9.18 6.13
N VAL A 17 -7.37 9.68 4.90
CA VAL A 17 -6.95 11.06 4.65
C VAL A 17 -8.00 12.05 5.16
N THR A 18 -9.27 11.78 4.90
CA THR A 18 -10.36 12.71 5.22
C THR A 18 -10.79 12.65 6.70
N GLY A 19 -10.43 11.57 7.42
CA GLY A 19 -10.90 11.35 8.80
C GLY A 19 -12.40 11.06 8.90
N ARG A 20 -13.07 10.84 7.76
CA ARG A 20 -14.53 10.71 7.65
C ARG A 20 -14.95 9.56 6.74
N PHE A 21 -16.04 8.87 7.08
CA PHE A 21 -16.72 7.93 6.18
C PHE A 21 -17.34 8.69 5.01
N ILE A 22 -17.18 8.17 3.78
CA ILE A 22 -17.75 8.76 2.55
C ILE A 22 -19.17 8.24 2.30
N LEU A 23 -19.48 7.04 2.79
CA LEU A 23 -20.79 6.39 2.69
C LEU A 23 -21.38 6.22 4.09
N THR A 24 -22.14 7.20 4.56
CA THR A 24 -22.98 7.08 5.75
C THR A 24 -24.42 6.81 5.31
N PHE A 25 -24.81 5.53 5.24
CA PHE A 25 -26.22 5.19 5.14
C PHE A 25 -26.88 5.37 6.51
N GLY A 26 -27.32 6.60 6.78
CA GLY A 26 -28.12 6.94 7.97
C GLY A 26 -27.38 7.74 9.03
N GLY A 27 -27.27 9.06 8.82
CA GLY A 27 -27.33 10.14 9.84
C GLY A 27 -26.40 10.14 11.07
N GLY A 28 -25.60 9.11 11.33
CA GLY A 28 -24.68 9.03 12.45
C GLY A 28 -23.42 9.85 12.22
N SER A 29 -22.78 10.30 13.32
CA SER A 29 -21.54 11.07 13.29
C SER A 29 -20.53 10.47 12.31
N SER A 30 -20.23 11.22 11.25
CA SER A 30 -19.41 10.78 10.10
C SER A 30 -17.92 10.64 10.41
N ALA A 31 -17.52 10.80 11.67
CA ALA A 31 -16.14 10.85 12.12
C ALA A 31 -15.64 9.41 12.41
N LEU A 32 -14.51 9.03 11.80
CA LEU A 32 -13.93 7.70 11.96
C LEU A 32 -13.24 7.57 13.33
N PRO A 33 -13.39 6.43 14.02
CA PRO A 33 -12.59 6.14 15.21
C PRO A 33 -11.12 5.95 14.81
N LEU A 34 -10.18 6.28 15.71
CA LEU A 34 -8.74 6.13 15.42
C LEU A 34 -8.33 4.68 15.09
N SER A 35 -9.07 3.71 15.61
CA SER A 35 -8.89 2.27 15.32
C SER A 35 -9.07 1.89 13.85
N SER A 36 -9.61 2.79 13.01
CA SER A 36 -9.71 2.55 11.56
C SER A 36 -8.41 2.82 10.79
N LEU A 37 -7.36 3.34 11.45
CA LEU A 37 -6.05 3.51 10.81
C LEU A 37 -5.44 2.13 10.52
N PRO A 38 -4.98 1.86 9.28
CA PRO A 38 -4.37 0.58 8.93
C PRO A 38 -3.16 0.19 9.80
N LEU A 39 -2.49 1.18 10.39
CA LEU A 39 -1.33 1.03 11.27
C LEU A 39 -1.68 0.83 12.75
N LEU A 40 -2.90 1.18 13.18
CA LEU A 40 -3.33 1.02 14.57
C LEU A 40 -4.07 -0.30 14.74
N GLN A 41 -3.50 -1.19 15.55
CA GLN A 41 -4.11 -2.46 15.91
C GLN A 41 -5.19 -2.29 16.97
N GLN A 42 -4.99 -1.33 17.87
CA GLN A 42 -5.88 -1.03 18.98
C GLN A 42 -5.77 0.45 19.33
N ALA A 43 -6.91 1.10 19.58
CA ALA A 43 -6.99 2.47 20.06
C ALA A 43 -8.21 2.58 20.97
N ASP A 44 -8.05 2.26 22.25
CA ASP A 44 -9.12 2.34 23.23
C ASP A 44 -9.18 3.73 23.84
N LEU A 45 -10.27 4.44 23.58
CA LEU A 45 -10.56 5.73 24.19
C LEU A 45 -10.80 5.58 25.69
N GLN A 46 -10.24 6.51 26.46
CA GLN A 46 -10.52 6.60 27.89
C GLN A 46 -12.02 6.87 28.12
N LYS A 47 -12.61 6.25 29.16
CA LYS A 47 -14.03 6.46 29.48
C LYS A 47 -14.32 7.95 29.71
N GLY A 48 -15.20 8.52 28.89
CA GLY A 48 -15.60 9.93 28.96
C GLY A 48 -14.83 10.86 28.04
N SER A 49 -13.85 10.38 27.26
CA SER A 49 -13.17 11.17 26.25
C SER A 49 -13.85 11.09 24.88
N HIS A 50 -13.69 12.15 24.09
CA HIS A 50 -14.05 12.19 22.68
C HIS A 50 -12.77 12.39 21.87
N GLY A 51 -12.57 11.57 20.85
CA GLY A 51 -11.45 11.70 19.93
C GLY A 51 -11.76 10.98 18.63
N THR A 52 -11.55 11.68 17.51
CA THR A 52 -11.83 11.13 16.18
C THR A 52 -10.61 11.26 15.28
N LEU A 53 -10.57 10.46 14.21
CA LEU A 53 -9.52 10.55 13.20
C LEU A 53 -9.48 11.94 12.55
N ALA A 54 -10.60 12.67 12.56
CA ALA A 54 -10.71 14.05 12.09
C ALA A 54 -10.11 15.09 13.06
N ASP A 55 -9.77 14.70 14.29
CA ASP A 55 -9.12 15.56 15.30
C ASP A 55 -7.62 15.27 15.42
N ALA A 56 -7.16 14.13 14.89
CA ALA A 56 -5.74 13.76 14.88
C ALA A 56 -4.89 14.63 13.94
N ALA A 57 -3.58 14.70 14.20
CA ALA A 57 -2.64 15.45 13.38
C ALA A 57 -2.68 15.02 11.89
N LEU A 58 -2.58 16.00 10.98
CA LEU A 58 -2.56 15.74 9.53
C LEU A 58 -1.41 14.79 9.14
N SER A 59 -0.26 14.90 9.80
CA SER A 59 0.89 14.00 9.59
C SER A 59 0.55 12.54 9.91
N LEU A 60 -0.25 12.28 10.96
CA LEU A 60 -0.69 10.93 11.30
C LEU A 60 -1.56 10.33 10.19
N ARG A 61 -2.48 11.12 9.63
CA ARG A 61 -3.36 10.69 8.53
C ARG A 61 -2.58 10.44 7.23
N LEU A 62 -1.67 11.34 6.89
CA LEU A 62 -0.83 11.22 5.69
C LEU A 62 0.07 9.98 5.78
N VAL A 63 0.73 9.77 6.92
CA VAL A 63 1.59 8.59 7.12
C VAL A 63 0.76 7.31 7.17
N GLY A 64 -0.42 7.34 7.80
CA GLY A 64 -1.35 6.21 7.83
C GLY A 64 -1.91 5.82 6.46
N ALA A 65 -2.12 6.79 5.57
CA ALA A 65 -2.67 6.55 4.23
C ALA A 65 -1.58 6.28 3.16
N ALA A 66 -0.33 6.67 3.40
CA ALA A 66 0.75 6.56 2.41
C ALA A 66 0.96 5.11 1.88
N PRO A 67 0.98 4.06 2.72
CA PRO A 67 1.13 2.69 2.24
C PRO A 67 0.02 2.27 1.27
N SER A 68 -1.24 2.64 1.55
CA SER A 68 -2.40 2.31 0.72
C SER A 68 -2.38 3.06 -0.62
N LEU A 69 -1.98 4.34 -0.61
CA LEU A 69 -1.79 5.12 -1.85
C LEU A 69 -0.75 4.48 -2.76
N ILE A 70 0.40 4.12 -2.19
CA ILE A 70 1.48 3.48 -2.92
C ILE A 70 1.00 2.15 -3.50
N HIS A 71 0.30 1.34 -2.70
CA HIS A 71 -0.28 0.08 -3.16
C HIS A 71 -1.20 0.28 -4.39
N ALA A 72 -2.14 1.22 -4.32
CA ALA A 72 -3.07 1.50 -5.40
C ALA A 72 -2.34 1.90 -6.70
N VAL A 73 -1.31 2.76 -6.60
CA VAL A 73 -0.50 3.17 -7.75
C VAL A 73 0.26 1.98 -8.37
N ILE A 74 0.85 1.13 -7.54
CA ILE A 74 1.58 -0.07 -7.99
C ILE A 74 0.63 -1.00 -8.74
N VAL A 75 -0.53 -1.31 -8.17
CA VAL A 75 -1.49 -2.23 -8.77
C VAL A 75 -2.04 -1.67 -10.08
N LEU A 76 -2.33 -0.37 -10.16
CA LEU A 76 -2.77 0.27 -11.39
C LEU A 76 -1.70 0.17 -12.49
N ALA A 77 -0.45 0.54 -12.17
CA ALA A 77 0.66 0.46 -13.11
C ALA A 77 0.93 -0.99 -13.57
N ALA A 78 0.92 -1.94 -12.64
CA ALA A 78 1.06 -3.36 -12.94
C ALA A 78 -0.05 -3.87 -13.87
N THR A 79 -1.29 -3.47 -13.63
CA THR A 79 -2.44 -3.84 -14.47
C THR A 79 -2.26 -3.31 -15.90
N ILE A 80 -1.84 -2.05 -16.05
CA ILE A 80 -1.59 -1.44 -17.36
C ILE A 80 -0.50 -2.20 -18.13
N PHE A 81 0.63 -2.52 -17.49
CA PHE A 81 1.70 -3.26 -18.15
C PHE A 81 1.28 -4.68 -18.53
N LEU A 82 0.53 -5.36 -17.66
CA LEU A 82 -0.01 -6.68 -17.95
C LEU A 82 -0.96 -6.66 -19.14
N LEU A 83 -1.83 -5.65 -19.24
CA LEU A 83 -2.73 -5.50 -20.40
C LEU A 83 -1.95 -5.30 -21.70
N PHE A 84 -0.86 -4.52 -21.69
CA PHE A 84 -0.03 -4.37 -22.88
C PHE A 84 0.68 -5.66 -23.27
N VAL A 85 1.14 -6.44 -22.30
CA VAL A 85 1.70 -7.79 -22.55
C VAL A 85 0.65 -8.70 -23.19
N LEU A 86 -0.54 -8.79 -22.58
CA LEU A 86 -1.64 -9.63 -23.07
C LEU A 86 -2.10 -9.23 -24.47
N ARG A 87 -2.10 -7.92 -24.78
CA ARG A 87 -2.43 -7.42 -26.10
C ARG A 87 -1.42 -7.88 -27.16
N GLY A 88 -0.12 -7.89 -26.86
CA GLY A 88 0.90 -8.41 -27.77
C GLY A 88 0.82 -9.92 -27.96
N ILE A 89 0.60 -10.68 -26.88
CA ILE A 89 0.38 -12.13 -26.96
C ILE A 89 -0.85 -12.45 -27.83
N ARG A 90 -1.95 -11.72 -27.64
CA ARG A 90 -3.17 -11.88 -28.45
C ARG A 90 -2.95 -11.52 -29.93
N ALA A 91 -2.03 -10.61 -30.24
CA ALA A 91 -1.64 -10.27 -31.60
C ALA A 91 -0.66 -11.27 -32.23
N ALA A 92 -0.41 -12.42 -31.57
CA ALA A 92 0.56 -13.43 -31.99
C ALA A 92 2.01 -12.92 -32.11
N THR A 93 2.36 -11.87 -31.36
CA THR A 93 3.72 -11.32 -31.28
C THR A 93 4.28 -11.39 -29.85
N PRO A 94 4.29 -12.56 -29.19
CA PRO A 94 4.68 -12.69 -27.78
C PRO A 94 6.16 -12.35 -27.52
N PHE A 95 7.01 -12.45 -28.54
CA PHE A 95 8.45 -12.23 -28.47
C PHE A 95 8.89 -10.83 -28.89
N ASP A 96 7.96 -9.97 -29.31
CA ASP A 96 8.27 -8.61 -29.72
C ASP A 96 8.94 -7.82 -28.57
N ARG A 97 9.88 -6.94 -28.95
CA ARG A 97 10.65 -6.11 -28.01
C ARG A 97 9.72 -5.26 -27.13
N SER A 98 8.55 -4.85 -27.64
CA SER A 98 7.56 -4.11 -26.85
C SER A 98 6.97 -4.95 -25.73
N VAL A 99 6.62 -6.21 -26.00
CA VAL A 99 6.08 -7.16 -25.01
C VAL A 99 7.12 -7.48 -23.94
N LEU A 100 8.35 -7.80 -24.35
CA LEU A 100 9.47 -8.06 -23.43
C LEU A 100 9.77 -6.85 -22.53
N ARG A 101 9.71 -5.63 -23.08
CA ARG A 101 9.88 -4.40 -22.32
C ARG A 101 8.77 -4.20 -21.29
N ASN A 102 7.52 -4.51 -21.63
CA ASN A 102 6.40 -4.39 -20.70
C ASN A 102 6.46 -5.46 -19.60
N TRP A 103 6.90 -6.68 -19.89
CA TRP A 103 7.23 -7.69 -18.88
C TRP A 103 8.29 -7.19 -17.88
N ARG A 104 9.38 -6.60 -18.38
CA ARG A 104 10.42 -6.01 -17.52
C ARG A 104 9.87 -4.87 -16.67
N ARG A 105 9.07 -3.96 -17.25
CA ARG A 105 8.42 -2.85 -16.53
C ARG A 105 7.46 -3.36 -15.45
N LEU A 106 6.66 -4.38 -15.76
CA LEU A 106 5.77 -5.04 -14.81
C LEU A 106 6.56 -5.58 -13.61
N SER A 107 7.61 -6.37 -13.85
CA SER A 107 8.43 -6.92 -12.78
C SER A 107 9.09 -5.84 -11.92
N LEU A 108 9.70 -4.82 -12.55
CA LEU A 108 10.32 -3.70 -11.82
C LEU A 108 9.29 -2.91 -10.99
N THR A 109 8.08 -2.73 -11.53
CA THR A 109 7.00 -2.03 -10.83
C THR A 109 6.55 -2.81 -9.60
N LEU A 110 6.39 -4.13 -9.72
CA LEU A 110 5.97 -4.98 -8.61
C LEU A 110 7.07 -5.12 -7.55
N LEU A 111 8.31 -5.39 -7.96
CA LEU A 111 9.43 -5.56 -7.03
C LEU A 111 9.82 -4.23 -6.37
N GLY A 112 10.09 -3.20 -7.18
CA GLY A 112 10.48 -1.89 -6.69
C GLY A 112 9.36 -1.21 -5.92
N GLY A 113 8.12 -1.30 -6.43
CA GLY A 113 6.94 -0.80 -5.75
C GLY A 113 6.68 -1.52 -4.43
N GLY A 114 6.68 -2.86 -4.44
CA GLY A 114 6.46 -3.65 -3.22
C GLY A 114 7.51 -3.39 -2.15
N ALA A 115 8.78 -3.25 -2.54
CA ALA A 115 9.85 -2.89 -1.62
C ALA A 115 9.66 -1.47 -1.06
N LEU A 116 9.35 -0.49 -1.92
CA LEU A 116 9.08 0.89 -1.51
C LEU A 116 7.86 0.99 -0.58
N GLN A 117 6.80 0.24 -0.85
CA GLN A 117 5.64 0.14 0.02
C GLN A 117 6.01 -0.41 1.40
N GLY A 118 6.81 -1.49 1.47
CA GLY A 118 7.29 -2.06 2.72
C GLY A 118 8.18 -1.10 3.53
N LEU A 119 9.06 -0.37 2.83
CA LEU A 119 9.91 0.65 3.45
C LEU A 119 9.09 1.82 4.02
N VAL A 120 8.09 2.30 3.28
CA VAL A 120 7.20 3.38 3.75
C VAL A 120 6.35 2.92 4.92
N ALA A 121 5.82 1.69 4.90
CA ALA A 121 5.10 1.12 6.03
C ALA A 121 6.00 1.00 7.28
N THR A 122 7.26 0.59 7.10
CA THR A 122 8.25 0.51 8.18
C THR A 122 8.62 1.89 8.72
N ALA A 123 8.87 2.87 7.85
CA ALA A 123 9.14 4.24 8.25
C ALA A 123 7.96 4.87 8.99
N GLY A 124 6.73 4.61 8.53
CA GLY A 124 5.50 5.05 9.19
C GLY A 124 5.36 4.42 10.57
N TRP A 125 5.60 3.12 10.71
CA TRP A 125 5.58 2.43 12.00
C TRP A 125 6.60 3.01 12.99
N ILE A 126 7.84 3.28 12.54
CA ILE A 126 8.87 3.93 13.37
C ILE A 126 8.45 5.36 13.75
N TYR A 127 7.92 6.13 12.79
CA TYR A 127 7.49 7.50 13.04
C TYR A 127 6.34 7.57 14.04
N LEU A 128 5.29 6.76 13.84
CA LEU A 128 4.17 6.68 14.78
C LEU A 128 4.64 6.19 16.15
N GLY A 129 5.38 5.08 16.19
CA GLY A 129 5.82 4.46 17.45
C GLY A 129 6.80 5.32 18.26
N SER A 130 7.58 6.17 17.61
CA SER A 130 8.42 7.16 18.29
C SER A 130 7.60 8.35 18.80
N ARG A 131 6.61 8.82 18.05
CA ARG A 131 5.75 9.95 18.42
C ARG A 131 4.77 9.65 19.55
N ILE A 132 4.43 8.38 19.77
CA ILE A 132 3.52 7.95 20.84
C ILE A 132 4.25 7.19 21.96
N GLY A 133 5.59 7.31 22.04
CA GLY A 133 6.39 6.75 23.13
C GLY A 133 6.50 5.21 23.17
N LEU A 134 5.87 4.47 22.25
CA LEU A 134 5.85 3.00 22.23
C LEU A 134 7.20 2.35 21.87
N LEU A 135 8.04 3.02 21.08
CA LEU A 135 9.33 2.44 20.63
C LEU A 135 10.54 2.83 21.49
N PHE A 136 10.52 4.01 22.11
CA PHE A 136 11.69 4.56 22.81
C PHE A 136 11.39 4.92 24.28
N GLY A 137 10.23 4.49 24.81
CA GLY A 137 9.79 4.73 26.18
C GLY A 137 8.93 5.99 26.33
N SER A 138 7.98 5.95 27.26
CA SER A 138 7.05 7.04 27.56
C SER A 138 7.72 8.30 28.12
N GLY A 139 9.00 8.23 28.52
CA GLY A 139 9.74 9.36 29.10
C GLY A 139 10.11 10.48 28.11
N GLY A 140 9.88 10.30 26.80
CA GLY A 140 10.23 11.27 25.76
C GLY A 140 9.08 12.09 25.19
N VAL A 141 7.83 11.77 25.53
CA VAL A 141 6.63 12.43 24.98
C VAL A 141 5.75 12.87 26.14
N SER A 142 5.36 14.14 26.17
CA SER A 142 4.40 14.63 27.16
C SER A 142 3.00 14.13 26.84
N ASP A 143 2.19 13.79 27.86
CA ASP A 143 0.77 13.45 27.70
C ASP A 143 0.02 14.52 26.88
N GLN A 144 0.40 15.79 27.00
CA GLN A 144 -0.18 16.89 26.21
C GLN A 144 0.14 16.80 24.72
N ASP A 145 1.37 16.43 24.37
CA ASP A 145 1.80 16.25 22.98
C ASP A 145 1.13 15.03 22.34
N GLU A 146 0.97 13.96 23.11
CA GLU A 146 0.27 12.76 22.69
C GLU A 146 -1.22 13.04 22.41
N HIS A 147 -1.91 13.77 23.29
CA HIS A 147 -3.29 14.18 23.06
C HIS A 147 -3.48 15.03 21.82
N HIS A 148 -2.59 16.00 21.61
CA HIS A 148 -2.67 16.86 20.44
C HIS A 148 -2.36 16.09 19.14
N PHE A 149 -1.50 15.09 19.21
CA PHE A 149 -1.16 14.25 18.06
C PHE A 149 -2.29 13.28 17.68
N LEU A 150 -2.90 12.63 18.68
CA LEU A 150 -3.94 11.61 18.50
C LEU A 150 -5.36 12.19 18.39
N GLY A 151 -5.54 13.46 18.76
CA GLY A 151 -6.85 14.12 18.80
C GLY A 151 -7.76 13.61 19.92
N GLY A 152 -7.20 13.02 20.99
CA GLY A 152 -7.99 12.47 22.09
C GLY A 152 -7.17 11.78 23.19
N ASN A 153 -7.87 11.39 24.26
CA ASN A 153 -7.34 10.65 25.41
C ASN A 153 -7.55 9.14 25.20
N TYR A 154 -6.45 8.38 25.09
CA TYR A 154 -6.46 6.93 24.83
C TYR A 154 -5.80 6.18 25.99
N THR A 155 -6.42 5.10 26.46
CA THR A 155 -5.90 4.25 27.54
C THR A 155 -4.99 3.13 27.04
N ALA A 156 -5.16 2.72 25.78
CA ALA A 156 -4.31 1.73 25.15
C ALA A 156 -4.18 2.03 23.65
N ILE A 157 -2.95 2.02 23.16
CA ILE A 157 -2.62 2.22 21.75
C ILE A 157 -1.68 1.08 21.33
N GLY A 158 -2.12 0.28 20.37
CA GLY A 158 -1.34 -0.80 19.77
C GLY A 158 -0.99 -0.46 18.33
N LEU A 159 0.27 -0.59 17.96
CA LEU A 159 0.71 -0.51 16.57
C LEU A 159 0.82 -1.91 15.99
N SER A 160 0.19 -2.13 14.83
CA SER A 160 0.47 -3.31 14.02
C SER A 160 1.91 -3.20 13.50
N GLY A 161 2.68 -4.28 13.60
CA GLY A 161 4.02 -4.32 13.00
C GLY A 161 3.98 -4.02 11.49
N PRO A 162 5.09 -3.56 10.90
CA PRO A 162 5.12 -3.19 9.49
C PRO A 162 4.80 -4.40 8.61
N THR A 163 3.69 -4.33 7.87
CA THR A 163 3.26 -5.39 6.96
C THR A 163 3.93 -5.23 5.61
N TRP A 164 4.79 -6.19 5.25
CA TRP A 164 5.43 -6.24 3.94
C TRP A 164 4.49 -6.86 2.89
N PRO A 165 4.37 -6.28 1.68
CA PRO A 165 3.47 -6.79 0.65
C PRO A 165 4.08 -8.00 -0.07
N MET A 166 4.20 -9.12 0.65
CA MET A 166 4.85 -10.34 0.15
C MET A 166 4.21 -10.85 -1.14
N SER A 167 2.89 -10.73 -1.28
CA SER A 167 2.17 -11.12 -2.50
C SER A 167 2.62 -10.33 -3.73
N ILE A 168 2.85 -9.01 -3.61
CA ILE A 168 3.34 -8.16 -4.71
C ILE A 168 4.77 -8.54 -5.07
N LEU A 169 5.62 -8.75 -4.07
CA LEU A 169 7.02 -9.13 -4.28
C LEU A 169 7.10 -10.48 -5.00
N VAL A 170 6.35 -11.49 -4.55
CA VAL A 170 6.28 -12.80 -5.19
C VAL A 170 5.76 -12.68 -6.62
N ALA A 171 4.69 -11.90 -6.86
CA ALA A 171 4.18 -11.66 -8.22
C ALA A 171 5.25 -10.99 -9.12
N GLY A 172 6.05 -10.08 -8.57
CA GLY A 172 7.17 -9.45 -9.26
C GLY A 172 8.28 -10.41 -9.66
N ILE A 173 8.61 -11.39 -8.79
CA ILE A 173 9.56 -12.47 -9.07
C ILE A 173 9.02 -13.38 -10.18
N VAL A 174 7.75 -13.78 -10.10
CA VAL A 174 7.10 -14.60 -11.13
C VAL A 174 7.10 -13.87 -12.48
N ALA A 175 6.76 -12.58 -12.49
CA ALA A 175 6.82 -11.77 -13.70
C ALA A 175 8.25 -11.66 -14.26
N LEU A 176 9.27 -11.60 -13.40
CA LEU A 176 10.68 -11.61 -13.81
C LEU A 176 11.06 -12.94 -14.49
N ALA A 177 10.65 -14.06 -13.90
CA ALA A 177 10.91 -15.39 -14.45
C ALA A 177 10.24 -15.56 -15.83
N LEU A 178 8.99 -15.11 -15.97
CA LEU A 178 8.30 -15.11 -17.26
C LEU A 178 9.01 -14.21 -18.28
N ALA A 179 9.43 -13.01 -17.88
CA ALA A 179 10.21 -12.12 -18.74
C ALA A 179 11.51 -12.77 -19.25
N ALA A 180 12.19 -13.54 -18.40
CA ALA A 180 13.40 -14.28 -18.76
C ALA A 180 13.07 -15.42 -19.74
N ALA A 181 12.00 -16.19 -19.48
CA ALA A 181 11.55 -17.27 -20.36
C ALA A 181 11.16 -16.76 -21.76
N PHE A 182 10.37 -15.68 -21.85
CA PHE A 182 10.00 -15.09 -23.14
C PHE A 182 11.22 -14.54 -23.89
N ARG A 183 12.21 -14.00 -23.18
CA ARG A 183 13.45 -13.52 -23.82
C ARG A 183 14.25 -14.67 -24.45
N GLN A 184 14.35 -15.82 -23.76
CA GLN A 184 15.01 -16.99 -24.33
C GLN A 184 14.22 -17.54 -25.53
N GLY A 185 12.88 -17.55 -25.48
CA GLY A 185 12.05 -17.90 -26.62
C GLY A 185 12.28 -17.01 -27.84
N ALA A 186 12.41 -15.69 -27.64
CA ALA A 186 12.71 -14.74 -28.71
C ALA A 186 14.08 -14.99 -29.37
N LEU A 187 15.09 -15.37 -28.58
CA LEU A 187 16.42 -15.70 -29.11
C LEU A 187 16.40 -16.99 -29.93
N LEU A 188 15.58 -17.98 -29.55
CA LEU A 188 15.41 -19.22 -30.30
C LEU A 188 14.70 -18.99 -31.64
N GLU A 189 13.71 -18.09 -31.68
CA GLU A 189 13.02 -17.68 -32.91
C GLU A 189 14.00 -17.02 -33.91
N GLU A 190 14.82 -16.08 -33.42
CA GLU A 190 15.86 -15.42 -34.23
C GLU A 190 16.90 -16.42 -34.79
N GLN A 191 17.30 -17.41 -33.99
CA GLN A 191 18.21 -18.47 -34.42
C GLN A 191 17.59 -19.40 -35.46
N ALA A 192 16.30 -19.72 -35.33
CA ALA A 192 15.59 -20.58 -36.27
C ALA A 192 15.37 -19.90 -37.63
N GLU A 193 15.03 -18.61 -37.65
CA GLU A 193 14.88 -17.84 -38.89
C GLU A 193 16.21 -17.70 -39.67
N GLY A 194 17.35 -17.63 -38.98
CA GLY A 194 18.66 -17.52 -39.63
C GLY A 194 19.19 -18.79 -40.32
N ILE A 195 18.50 -19.93 -40.17
CA ILE A 195 18.90 -21.23 -40.75
C ILE A 195 18.16 -21.54 -42.06
N VAL A 196 17.06 -20.84 -42.36
CA VAL A 196 16.23 -21.02 -43.57
C VAL A 196 16.64 -20.04 -44.66
#